data_AF-A0A1Q4WBF6-F1
#
_entry.id   AF-A0A1Q4WBF6-F1
#
_cell.length_a   1.000
_cell.length_b   1.000
_cell.length_c   1.000
_cell.angle_alpha   90.00
_cell.angle_beta   90.00
_cell.angle_gamma   90.00
#
_symmetry.space_group_name_H-M   'P 1'
#
loop_
_entity.id
_entity.type
_entity.pdbx_description
1 polymer ?
#
loop_
_entity_poly.entity_id
_entity_poly.type
_entity_poly.pdbx_seq_one_letter_code
_entity_poly.pdbx_strand_id
1 'polypeptide(L)' 'MPSPALSPEDIALLARRAGLPLPEDRLAGVAATVQVIDTVVGSLRALPLDDTPPAPVFTAAPRAALHRKTS' A
#
# COMPACT_ATOMS: atom_id res chain seq x y z
N MET A 1 5.95 2.10 -17.45
CA MET A 1 4.69 1.73 -18.13
C MET A 1 3.55 1.87 -17.11
N PRO A 2 2.44 2.55 -17.44
CA PRO A 2 1.26 2.54 -16.58
C PRO A 2 0.77 1.08 -16.44
N SER A 3 0.33 0.71 -15.25
CA SER A 3 -0.25 -0.62 -15.03
C SER A 3 -1.58 -0.68 -15.79
N PRO A 4 -1.94 -1.81 -16.42
CA PRO A 4 -3.26 -1.95 -17.04
C PRO A 4 -4.34 -1.71 -15.98
N ALA A 5 -5.41 -1.01 -16.39
CA ALA A 5 -6.53 -0.71 -15.50
C ALA A 5 -7.15 -2.01 -14.98
N LEU A 6 -7.31 -2.11 -13.67
CA LEU A 6 -7.87 -3.31 -13.05
C LEU A 6 -9.37 -3.40 -13.32
N SER A 7 -9.81 -4.58 -13.75
CA SER A 7 -11.23 -4.87 -13.92
C SER A 7 -11.93 -5.02 -12.56
N PRO A 8 -13.26 -4.89 -12.50
CA PRO A 8 -14.02 -5.20 -11.29
C PRO A 8 -13.77 -6.63 -10.75
N GLU A 9 -13.50 -7.59 -11.64
CA GLU A 9 -13.18 -8.97 -11.28
C GLU A 9 -11.80 -9.08 -10.61
N ASP A 10 -10.81 -8.34 -11.12
CA ASP A 10 -9.48 -8.24 -10.50
C ASP A 10 -9.59 -7.66 -9.09
N ILE A 11 -10.41 -6.63 -8.92
CA ILE A 11 -10.68 -6.03 -7.61
C ILE A 11 -11.33 -7.04 -6.67
N ALA A 12 -12.31 -7.83 -7.13
CA ALA A 12 -12.95 -8.86 -6.33
C ALA A 12 -11.94 -9.91 -5.85
N LEU A 13 -11.03 -10.35 -6.74
CA LEU A 13 -9.97 -11.30 -6.38
C LEU A 13 -8.99 -10.72 -5.35
N LEU A 14 -8.54 -9.48 -5.55
CA LEU A 14 -7.62 -8.80 -4.63
C LEU A 14 -8.26 -8.56 -3.26
N ALA A 15 -9.54 -8.17 -3.25
CA ALA A 15 -10.33 -7.98 -2.04
C ALA A 15 -10.45 -9.28 -1.22
N ARG A 16 -10.71 -10.40 -1.89
CA ARG A 16 -10.71 -11.74 -1.26
C ARG A 16 -9.33 -12.08 -0.68
N ARG A 17 -8.25 -11.83 -1.42
CA ARG A 17 -6.87 -12.06 -0.96
C ARG A 17 -6.48 -11.21 0.24
N ALA A 18 -7.03 -10.00 0.35
CA ALA A 18 -6.84 -9.11 1.49
C ALA A 18 -7.73 -9.46 2.71
N GLY A 19 -8.60 -10.47 2.60
CA GLY A 19 -9.54 -10.82 3.66
C GLY A 19 -10.69 -9.82 3.82
N LEU A 20 -10.93 -8.97 2.81
CA LEU A 20 -11.95 -7.93 2.82
C LEU A 20 -12.89 -8.11 1.61
N PRO A 21 -13.74 -9.15 1.58
CA PRO A 21 -14.64 -9.37 0.47
C PRO A 21 -15.61 -8.19 0.30
N LEU A 22 -15.70 -7.69 -0.94
CA LEU A 22 -16.53 -6.53 -1.28
C LEU A 22 -17.87 -6.96 -1.88
N PRO A 23 -18.97 -6.25 -1.55
CA PRO A 23 -20.22 -6.31 -2.30
C PRO A 23 -20.03 -5.89 -3.77
N GLU A 24 -20.80 -6.48 -4.69
CA GLU A 24 -20.67 -6.25 -6.13
C GLU A 24 -20.87 -4.78 -6.53
N ASP A 25 -21.81 -4.09 -5.88
CA ASP A 25 -22.09 -2.66 -6.11
C ASP A 25 -20.90 -1.75 -5.75
N ARG A 26 -19.96 -2.24 -4.94
CA ARG A 26 -18.76 -1.50 -4.53
C ARG A 26 -17.58 -1.71 -5.48
N LEU A 27 -17.58 -2.77 -6.28
CA LEU A 27 -16.41 -3.17 -7.09
C LEU A 27 -16.03 -2.08 -8.10
N ALA A 28 -16.99 -1.50 -8.81
CA ALA A 28 -16.72 -0.45 -9.79
C ALA A 28 -16.12 0.82 -9.15
N GLY A 29 -16.65 1.26 -8.01
CA GLY A 29 -16.13 2.43 -7.29
C GLY A 29 -14.73 2.19 -6.73
N VAL A 30 -14.47 0.99 -6.22
CA VAL A 30 -13.13 0.61 -5.75
C VAL A 30 -12.14 0.50 -6.91
N ALA A 31 -12.53 -0.07 -8.05
CA ALA A 31 -11.69 -0.12 -9.25
C ALA A 31 -11.26 1.29 -9.70
N ALA A 32 -12.21 2.23 -9.76
CA ALA A 32 -11.91 3.62 -10.08
C ALA A 32 -10.94 4.26 -9.07
N THR A 33 -11.13 3.99 -7.78
CA THR A 33 -10.25 4.50 -6.72
C THR A 33 -8.83 3.94 -6.84
N VAL A 34 -8.71 2.64 -7.12
CA VAL A 34 -7.41 1.98 -7.32
C VAL A 34 -6.71 2.56 -8.54
N GLN A 35 -7.43 2.89 -9.62
CA GLN A 35 -6.85 3.54 -10.80
C GLN A 35 -6.24 4.92 -10.47
N VAL A 36 -6.90 5.71 -9.64
CA VAL A 36 -6.37 7.00 -9.15
C VAL A 36 -5.09 6.78 -8.35
N ILE A 37 -5.08 5.79 -7.46
CA ILE A 37 -3.90 5.45 -6.65
C ILE A 37 -2.75 4.98 -7.54
N ASP A 38 -3.00 4.09 -8.51
CA ASP A 38 -1.95 3.60 -9.42
C ASP A 38 -1.33 4.73 -10.24
N THR A 39 -2.13 5.73 -10.63
CA THR A 39 -1.62 6.94 -11.29
C THR A 39 -0.62 7.68 -10.40
N VAL A 40 -0.97 7.92 -9.13
CA VAL A 40 -0.09 8.60 -8.17
C VAL A 40 1.17 7.77 -7.90
N VAL A 41 1.02 6.47 -7.65
CA VAL A 41 2.16 5.56 -7.44
C VAL A 41 3.05 5.51 -8.69
N GLY A 42 2.45 5.55 -9.89
CA GLY A 42 3.17 5.69 -11.15
C GLY A 42 4.04 6.95 -11.19
N SER A 43 3.51 8.10 -10.75
CA SER A 43 4.30 9.33 -10.63
C SER A 43 5.45 9.20 -9.63
N LEU A 44 5.23 8.54 -8.48
CA LEU A 44 6.29 8.31 -7.48
C LEU A 44 7.39 7.38 -8.01
N ARG A 45 7.02 6.35 -8.78
CA ARG A 45 7.99 5.43 -9.41
C ARG A 45 8.84 6.10 -10.49
N ALA A 46 8.39 7.21 -11.05
CA ALA A 46 9.15 7.97 -12.04
C ALA A 46 10.20 8.90 -11.41
N LEU A 47 10.25 8.99 -10.07
CA LEU A 47 11.28 9.77 -9.39
C LEU A 47 12.67 9.12 -9.59
N PRO A 48 13.72 9.92 -9.85
CA PRO A 48 15.07 9.41 -10.01
C PRO A 48 15.65 9.05 -8.64
N LEU A 49 15.55 7.77 -8.26
CA LEU A 49 16.04 7.24 -7.00
C LEU A 49 17.36 6.48 -7.15
N ASP A 50 18.02 6.56 -8.32
CA ASP A 50 19.15 5.72 -8.76
C ASP A 50 20.11 5.28 -7.64
N ASP A 51 20.91 6.21 -7.11
CA ASP A 51 21.87 5.93 -6.03
C ASP A 51 21.29 6.19 -4.63
N THR A 52 19.99 6.46 -4.52
CA THR A 52 19.33 6.72 -3.24
C THR A 52 18.98 5.40 -2.56
N PRO A 53 19.69 4.99 -1.49
CA PRO A 53 19.34 3.77 -0.80
C PRO A 53 17.97 3.90 -0.12
N PRO A 54 17.23 2.79 0.07
CA PRO A 54 16.02 2.81 0.88
C PRO A 54 16.32 3.40 2.26
N ALA A 55 15.41 4.23 2.76
CA ALA A 55 15.56 4.80 4.08
C ALA A 55 15.76 3.68 5.13
N PRO A 56 16.70 3.83 6.07
CA PRO A 56 16.89 2.84 7.13
C PRO A 56 15.57 2.68 7.89
N VAL A 57 15.14 1.43 8.08
CA VAL A 57 13.85 1.10 8.70
C VAL A 57 13.84 1.65 10.12
N PHE A 58 13.10 2.73 10.36
CA PHE A 58 12.84 3.21 11.71
C PHE A 58 11.85 2.26 12.38
N THR A 59 12.37 1.39 13.25
CA THR A 59 11.51 0.64 14.16
C THR A 59 11.29 1.51 15.39
N ALA A 60 10.08 2.04 15.55
CA ALA A 60 9.70 2.77 16.76
C ALA A 60 9.82 1.82 17.95
N ALA A 61 10.77 2.06 18.85
CA ALA A 61 10.88 1.28 20.08
C ALA A 61 9.64 1.55 20.96
N PRO A 62 8.97 0.51 21.50
CA PRO A 62 7.87 0.72 22.42
C PRO A 62 8.33 1.56 23.64
N ARG A 63 7.51 2.53 24.05
CA ARG A 63 7.77 3.53 25.12
C ARG A 63 8.01 2.94 26.52
N ALA A 64 8.11 1.62 26.67
CA ALA A 64 8.34 0.93 27.93
C ALA A 64 9.63 0.09 27.89
N ALA A 65 10.78 0.76 27.89
CA ALA A 65 12.05 0.13 28.30
C ALA A 65 12.94 1.09 29.11
N LEU A 66 12.42 2.22 29.59
CA LEU A 66 13.18 3.16 30.41
C LEU A 66 12.97 2.98 31.91
N HIS A 67 12.65 1.78 32.40
CA HIS A 67 12.72 1.47 33.84
C HIS A 67 12.91 -0.02 34.07
N ARG A 68 14.18 -0.42 34.24
CA ARG A 68 14.61 -1.43 35.23
C ARG A 68 16.14 -1.57 35.20
N LYS A 69 16.82 -0.70 35.94
CA LYS A 69 18.03 -1.08 36.67
C LYS A 69 17.75 -0.88 38.15
N THR A 70 17.20 -1.94 38.74
CA THR A 70 17.28 -2.20 40.17
C THR A 70 18.48 -3.12 40.38
N SER A 71 19.51 -2.60 41.05
CA SER A 71 20.45 -3.24 41.99
C SER A 71 21.76 -2.46 42.01
#